data_AF-A0A919Y2U3-F1
#
_entry.id   AF-A0A919Y2U3-F1
#
_cell.length_a   1.000
_cell.length_b   1.000
_cell.length_c   1.000
_cell.angle_alpha   90.00
_cell.angle_beta   90.00
_cell.angle_gamma   90.00
#
_symmetry.space_group_name_H-M   'P 1'
#
loop_
_entity.id
_entity.type
_entity.pdbx_description
1 polymer ?
#
loop_
_entity_poly.entity_id
_entity_poly.type
_entity_poly.pdbx_seq_one_letter_code
_entity_poly.pdbx_strand_id
1 'polypeptide(L)'
;MPKINRLKPLPDAELKAILRAADDIIASGGRTLLSQILKGSKVRKLLELGLDRNPSYGYYKELTLEQITEKVDHMIRTGYLEKEYIGKLPMIVFTPLGWAIEKERRAEELVQSWNHWLENHITPTSMEDLKDRNRGVMFLFLYKILCTGDKKYIPFLKMWESIDYIKVKQEIRRVIQALNEKDTMTDSGWTQLLTERAQSLLVKSREPILLLCQSCDRIFLFDDTNPAYYMSSGLNLPTECMNCYSGDNDD
;
A
#
# COMPACT_ATOMS: atom_id res chain seq x y z
N MET A 1 -0.94 23.35 1.34
CA MET A 1 -0.78 22.94 -0.06
C MET A 1 0.15 21.74 -0.10
N PRO A 2 -0.17 20.69 -0.88
CA PRO A 2 0.70 19.52 -1.00
C PRO A 2 2.06 19.95 -1.53
N LYS A 3 3.14 19.54 -0.85
CA LYS A 3 4.51 19.82 -1.30
C LYS A 3 4.87 18.85 -2.42
N ILE A 4 4.69 19.27 -3.66
CA ILE A 4 5.17 18.50 -4.83
C ILE A 4 6.57 19.00 -5.13
N ASN A 5 7.56 18.15 -4.88
CA ASN A 5 8.96 18.51 -5.00
C ASN A 5 9.59 17.85 -6.23
N ARG A 6 10.42 18.60 -6.95
CA ARG A 6 11.11 18.17 -8.19
C ARG A 6 12.30 17.23 -7.94
N LEU A 7 12.55 16.86 -6.69
CA LEU A 7 13.65 15.97 -6.34
C LEU A 7 13.35 14.55 -6.81
N LYS A 8 14.35 13.90 -7.39
CA LYS A 8 14.25 12.51 -7.80
C LYS A 8 13.96 11.62 -6.57
N PRO A 9 12.98 10.71 -6.64
CA PRO A 9 12.74 9.73 -5.59
C PRO A 9 13.97 8.85 -5.32
N LEU A 10 14.02 8.26 -4.13
CA LEU A 10 14.95 7.16 -3.85
C LEU A 10 14.65 5.96 -4.78
N PRO A 11 15.62 5.04 -4.97
CA PRO A 11 15.34 3.76 -5.62
C PRO A 11 14.13 3.06 -5.00
N ASP A 12 13.32 2.38 -5.81
CA ASP A 12 12.03 1.82 -5.39
C ASP A 12 12.13 0.91 -4.14
N ALA A 13 13.15 0.04 -4.09
CA ALA A 13 13.39 -0.82 -2.94
C ALA A 13 13.68 -0.02 -1.66
N GLU A 14 14.46 1.05 -1.75
CA GLU A 14 14.79 1.93 -0.63
C GLU A 14 13.57 2.72 -0.14
N LEU A 15 12.80 3.27 -1.09
CA LEU A 15 11.55 3.99 -0.82
C LEU A 15 10.57 3.08 -0.07
N LYS A 16 10.30 1.89 -0.62
CA LYS A 16 9.38 0.91 -0.04
C LYS A 16 9.86 0.40 1.32
N ALA A 17 11.16 0.21 1.51
CA ALA A 17 11.72 -0.19 2.79
C ALA A 17 11.46 0.87 3.88
N ILE A 18 11.63 2.16 3.56
CA ILE A 18 11.38 3.26 4.50
C ILE A 18 9.89 3.39 4.82
N LEU A 19 9.00 3.31 3.82
CA LEU A 19 7.55 3.34 4.06
C LEU A 19 7.11 2.19 4.96
N ARG A 20 7.59 0.97 4.67
CA ARG A 20 7.25 -0.21 5.47
C ARG A 20 7.78 -0.15 6.90
N ALA A 21 8.96 0.46 7.11
CA ALA A 21 9.49 0.72 8.45
C ALA A 21 8.69 1.79 9.20
N ALA A 22 8.11 2.76 8.48
CA ALA A 22 7.30 3.83 9.07
C ALA A 22 5.91 3.36 9.49
N ASP A 23 5.33 2.35 8.83
CA ASP A 23 3.97 1.82 9.09
C ASP A 23 3.74 1.53 10.59
N ASP A 24 4.70 0.87 11.25
CA ASP A 24 4.58 0.46 12.66
C ASP A 24 4.68 1.63 13.66
N ILE A 25 5.13 2.81 13.23
CA ILE A 25 5.32 3.99 14.09
C ILE A 25 4.62 5.25 13.56
N ILE A 26 3.74 5.09 12.57
CA ILE A 26 3.06 6.21 11.94
C ILE A 26 2.19 6.92 12.99
N ALA A 27 2.22 8.26 12.99
CA ALA A 27 1.54 9.10 13.97
C ALA A 27 1.83 8.80 15.45
N SER A 28 2.93 8.11 15.76
CA SER A 28 3.32 7.76 17.13
C SER A 28 4.84 7.82 17.38
N GLY A 29 5.65 7.78 16.31
CA GLY A 29 7.10 7.90 16.34
C GLY A 29 7.64 8.99 15.41
N GLY A 30 8.77 9.56 15.80
CA GLY A 30 9.47 10.57 15.00
C GLY A 30 10.59 9.99 14.13
N ARG A 31 11.21 10.87 13.34
CA ARG A 31 12.36 10.59 12.45
C ARG A 31 13.45 9.74 13.10
N THR A 32 13.83 10.06 14.33
CA THR A 32 14.90 9.34 15.04
C THR A 32 14.55 7.87 15.26
N LEU A 33 13.31 7.56 15.66
CA LEU A 33 12.88 6.18 15.86
C LEU A 33 12.86 5.42 14.54
N LEU A 34 12.37 6.05 13.46
CA LEU A 34 12.38 5.47 12.11
C LEU A 34 13.79 5.08 11.67
N SER A 35 14.78 5.97 11.85
CA SER A 35 16.18 5.67 11.53
C SER A 35 16.74 4.50 12.34
N GLN A 36 16.32 4.33 13.60
CA GLN A 36 16.77 3.24 14.47
C GLN A 36 16.18 1.88 14.05
N ILE A 37 14.92 1.85 13.61
CA ILE A 37 14.29 0.65 13.03
C ILE A 37 15.07 0.23 11.78
N LEU A 38 15.26 1.16 10.84
CA LEU A 38 15.99 0.90 9.60
C LEU A 38 17.46 0.49 9.82
N LYS A 39 18.10 1.01 10.87
CA LYS A 39 19.46 0.60 11.27
C LYS A 39 19.52 -0.81 11.88
N GLY A 40 18.41 -1.30 12.42
CA GLY A 40 18.39 -2.57 13.17
C GLY A 40 18.95 -2.40 14.59
N SER A 41 18.69 -1.24 15.19
CA SER A 41 19.25 -0.90 16.50
C SER A 41 18.58 -1.64 17.65
N LYS A 42 19.40 -2.27 18.51
CA LYS A 42 18.95 -3.04 19.68
C LYS A 42 18.59 -2.18 20.89
N VAL A 43 18.02 -0.99 20.68
CA VAL A 43 17.62 -0.10 21.77
C VAL A 43 16.46 -0.73 22.54
N ARG A 44 16.55 -0.81 23.88
CA ARG A 44 15.57 -1.52 24.73
C ARG A 44 14.12 -1.15 24.41
N LYS A 45 13.83 0.15 24.32
CA LYS A 45 12.49 0.67 23.99
C LYS A 45 11.96 0.19 22.63
N LEU A 46 12.83 0.00 21.64
CA LEU A 46 12.46 -0.49 20.32
C LEU A 46 12.00 -1.95 20.41
N LEU A 47 12.76 -2.78 21.14
CA LEU A 47 12.47 -4.20 21.36
C LEU A 47 11.22 -4.40 22.25
N GLU A 48 11.06 -3.57 23.28
CA GLU A 48 9.85 -3.57 24.13
C GLU A 48 8.57 -3.30 23.33
N LEU A 49 8.68 -2.49 22.26
CA LEU A 49 7.59 -2.21 21.33
C LEU A 49 7.47 -3.24 20.20
N GLY A 50 8.34 -4.26 20.16
CA GLY A 50 8.34 -5.31 19.13
C GLY A 50 8.68 -4.82 17.72
N LEU A 51 9.29 -3.63 17.58
CA LEU A 51 9.60 -3.01 16.28
C LEU A 51 10.73 -3.75 15.53
N ASP A 52 11.42 -4.67 16.19
CA ASP A 52 12.36 -5.61 15.58
C ASP A 52 11.69 -6.66 14.69
N ARG A 53 10.36 -6.82 14.80
CA ARG A 53 9.56 -7.69 13.92
C ARG A 53 9.18 -7.02 12.61
N ASN A 54 9.46 -5.72 12.45
CA ASN A 54 9.18 -5.01 11.21
C ASN A 54 9.97 -5.65 10.04
N PRO A 55 9.36 -5.91 8.87
CA PRO A 55 10.06 -6.53 7.73
C PRO A 55 11.28 -5.73 7.21
N SER A 56 11.29 -4.42 7.44
CA SER A 56 12.38 -3.51 7.06
C SER A 56 13.35 -3.23 8.22
N TYR A 57 13.22 -3.91 9.36
CA TYR A 57 14.16 -3.76 10.47
C TYR A 57 15.58 -4.16 10.04
N GLY A 58 16.53 -3.24 10.22
CA GLY A 58 17.91 -3.47 9.80
C GLY A 58 18.16 -3.43 8.29
N TYR A 59 17.22 -2.94 7.47
CA TYR A 59 17.42 -2.79 6.02
C TYR A 59 18.70 -2.01 5.67
N TYR A 60 19.03 -0.99 6.47
CA TYR A 60 20.27 -0.20 6.35
C TYR A 60 21.28 -0.53 7.45
N LYS A 61 21.40 -1.80 7.86
CA LYS A 61 22.34 -2.23 8.92
C LYS A 61 23.78 -1.78 8.69
N GLU A 62 24.22 -1.62 7.43
CA GLU A 62 25.59 -1.20 7.08
C GLU A 62 25.79 0.32 7.04
N LEU A 63 24.71 1.12 6.99
CA LEU A 63 24.81 2.58 6.91
C LEU A 63 24.92 3.24 8.28
N THR A 64 25.51 4.43 8.36
CA THR A 64 25.48 5.22 9.60
C THR A 64 24.07 5.77 9.87
N LEU A 65 23.76 6.07 11.14
CA LEU A 65 22.47 6.69 11.49
C LEU A 65 22.27 8.03 10.79
N GLU A 66 23.34 8.78 10.53
CA GLU A 66 23.30 10.04 9.81
C GLU A 66 22.87 9.82 8.35
N GLN A 67 23.48 8.86 7.65
CA GLN A 67 23.11 8.49 6.28
C GLN A 67 21.66 8.02 6.19
N ILE A 68 21.20 7.23 7.15
CA ILE A 68 19.81 6.76 7.22
C ILE A 68 18.85 7.92 7.46
N THR A 69 19.21 8.82 8.39
CA THR A 69 18.40 10.00 8.70
C THR A 69 18.25 10.91 7.49
N GLU A 70 19.32 11.09 6.70
CA GLU A 70 19.26 11.86 5.46
C GLU A 70 18.32 11.22 4.43
N LYS A 71 18.28 9.88 4.33
CA LYS A 71 17.30 9.18 3.47
C LYS A 71 15.87 9.37 3.95
N VAL A 72 15.62 9.36 5.26
CA VAL A 72 14.29 9.68 5.82
C VAL A 72 13.90 11.13 5.54
N ASP A 73 14.82 12.08 5.71
CA ASP A 73 14.58 13.48 5.38
C ASP A 73 14.33 13.67 3.87
N HIS A 74 15.00 12.88 3.03
CA HIS A 74 14.71 12.85 1.59
C HIS A 74 13.29 12.41 1.31
N MET A 75 12.79 11.35 1.96
CA MET A 75 11.39 10.90 1.84
C MET A 75 10.38 11.98 2.25
N ILE A 76 10.72 12.81 3.23
CA ILE A 76 9.91 13.98 3.62
C ILE A 76 9.96 15.07 2.54
N ARG A 77 11.15 15.37 2.02
CA ARG A 77 11.33 16.39 1.00
C ARG A 77 10.68 16.01 -0.33
N THR A 78 10.65 14.73 -0.70
CA THR A 78 10.01 14.23 -1.94
C THR A 78 8.52 13.93 -1.76
N GLY A 79 7.94 14.18 -0.58
CA GLY A 79 6.50 14.11 -0.38
C GLY A 79 5.92 12.69 -0.25
N TYR A 80 6.70 11.73 0.26
CA TYR A 80 6.19 10.40 0.65
C TYR A 80 5.85 10.33 2.14
N LEU A 81 6.62 11.04 2.95
CA LEU A 81 6.38 11.22 4.38
C LEU A 81 6.19 12.69 4.69
N GLU A 82 5.59 12.99 5.82
CA GLU A 82 5.55 14.34 6.35
C GLU A 82 5.69 14.33 7.87
N LYS A 83 5.81 15.54 8.44
CA LYS A 83 5.90 15.74 9.88
C LYS A 83 4.65 16.41 10.37
N GLU A 84 4.00 15.79 11.34
CA GLU A 84 2.94 16.39 12.13
C GLU A 84 3.41 16.60 13.57
N TYR A 85 2.80 17.55 14.27
CA TYR A 85 3.12 17.86 15.65
C TYR A 85 1.93 17.59 16.56
N ILE A 86 2.11 16.70 17.53
CA ILE A 86 1.24 16.67 18.71
C ILE A 86 1.94 17.49 19.80
N GLY A 87 1.45 18.71 20.00
CA GLY A 87 2.12 19.69 20.86
C GLY A 87 3.51 20.04 20.33
N LYS A 88 4.56 19.59 21.05
CA LYS A 88 5.97 19.81 20.67
C LYS A 88 6.64 18.56 20.07
N LEU A 89 5.94 17.43 19.99
CA LEU A 89 6.52 16.17 19.55
C LEU A 89 6.30 15.99 18.04
N PRO A 90 7.38 16.00 17.22
CA PRO A 90 7.26 15.72 15.80
C PRO A 90 7.07 14.22 15.57
N MET A 91 6.04 13.87 14.83
CA MET A 91 5.74 12.51 14.40
C MET A 91 5.81 12.42 12.89
N ILE A 92 6.19 11.25 12.39
CA ILE A 92 6.12 10.96 10.97
C ILE A 92 4.71 10.48 10.65
N VAL A 93 4.12 11.03 9.59
CA VAL A 93 2.89 10.51 8.98
C VAL A 93 3.09 10.30 7.48
N PHE A 94 2.20 9.52 6.86
CA PHE A 94 2.22 9.31 5.43
C PHE A 94 1.57 10.51 4.74
N THR A 95 2.16 10.96 3.64
CA THR A 95 1.41 11.77 2.68
C THR A 95 0.38 10.88 1.96
N PRO A 96 -0.58 11.46 1.20
CA PRO A 96 -1.49 10.67 0.39
C PRO A 96 -0.77 9.73 -0.59
N LEU A 97 0.34 10.20 -1.19
CA LEU A 97 1.15 9.39 -2.11
C LEU A 97 1.89 8.25 -1.38
N GLY A 98 2.53 8.55 -0.25
CA GLY A 98 3.21 7.53 0.55
C GLY A 98 2.25 6.47 1.05
N TRP A 99 1.05 6.88 1.48
CA TRP A 99 0.01 5.96 1.89
C TRP A 99 -0.51 5.11 0.73
N ALA A 100 -0.69 5.65 -0.47
CA ALA A 100 -1.12 4.84 -1.62
C ALA A 100 -0.13 3.71 -1.93
N ILE A 101 1.17 4.01 -1.91
CA ILE A 101 2.24 3.02 -2.13
C ILE A 101 2.25 1.98 -1.01
N GLU A 102 2.23 2.41 0.26
CA GLU A 102 2.26 1.48 1.39
C GLU A 102 0.99 0.62 1.45
N LYS A 103 -0.19 1.21 1.23
CA LYS A 103 -1.48 0.50 1.15
C LYS A 103 -1.44 -0.63 0.14
N GLU A 104 -0.85 -0.38 -1.04
CA GLU A 104 -0.70 -1.40 -2.09
C GLU A 104 0.27 -2.51 -1.66
N ARG A 105 1.44 -2.13 -1.13
CA ARG A 105 2.40 -3.09 -0.60
C ARG A 105 1.80 -3.97 0.50
N ARG A 106 1.05 -3.39 1.44
CA ARG A 106 0.42 -4.14 2.54
C ARG A 106 -0.62 -5.12 2.02
N ALA A 107 -1.39 -4.75 0.99
CA ALA A 107 -2.32 -5.67 0.32
C ALA A 107 -1.57 -6.80 -0.40
N GLU A 108 -0.43 -6.51 -1.03
CA GLU A 108 0.42 -7.52 -1.67
C GLU A 108 1.02 -8.50 -0.65
N GLU A 109 1.53 -8.03 0.48
CA GLU A 109 2.05 -8.86 1.57
C GLU A 109 0.98 -9.86 2.08
N LEU A 110 -0.30 -9.45 2.12
CA LEU A 110 -1.41 -10.35 2.47
C LEU A 110 -1.65 -11.44 1.41
N VAL A 111 -1.63 -11.08 0.11
CA VAL A 111 -1.74 -12.07 -0.98
C VAL A 111 -0.58 -13.07 -0.92
N GLN A 112 0.65 -12.59 -0.74
CA GLN A 112 1.84 -13.45 -0.63
C GLN A 112 1.74 -14.38 0.58
N SER A 113 1.26 -13.89 1.73
CA SER A 113 1.05 -14.71 2.92
C SER A 113 0.02 -15.81 2.68
N TRP A 114 -1.09 -15.51 2.00
CA TRP A 114 -2.11 -16.51 1.66
C TRP A 114 -1.60 -17.52 0.64
N ASN A 115 -0.83 -17.10 -0.38
CA ASN A 115 -0.18 -18.02 -1.31
C ASN A 115 0.75 -18.98 -0.58
N HIS A 116 1.61 -18.45 0.30
CA HIS A 116 2.50 -19.28 1.10
C HIS A 116 1.74 -20.32 1.92
N TRP A 117 0.65 -19.92 2.59
CA TRP A 117 -0.17 -20.87 3.34
C TRP A 117 -0.83 -21.93 2.47
N LEU A 118 -1.39 -21.55 1.32
CA LEU A 118 -2.02 -22.49 0.38
C LEU A 118 -1.02 -23.48 -0.21
N GLU A 119 0.16 -22.99 -0.62
CA GLU A 119 1.24 -23.80 -1.19
C GLU A 119 1.84 -24.79 -0.18
N ASN A 120 1.86 -24.42 1.10
CA ASN A 120 2.40 -25.25 2.18
C ASN A 120 1.31 -26.01 2.97
N HIS A 121 0.06 -26.01 2.48
CA HIS A 121 -1.09 -26.64 3.13
C HIS A 121 -1.30 -26.22 4.59
N ILE A 122 -0.92 -24.97 4.92
CA ILE A 122 -1.12 -24.37 6.24
C ILE A 122 -2.54 -23.83 6.28
N THR A 123 -3.34 -24.31 7.23
CA THR A 123 -4.65 -23.71 7.52
C THR A 123 -4.52 -22.82 8.75
N PRO A 124 -4.65 -21.50 8.63
CA PRO A 124 -4.58 -20.62 9.79
C PRO A 124 -5.76 -20.90 10.72
N THR A 125 -5.53 -20.78 12.03
CA THR A 125 -6.56 -21.05 13.05
C THR A 125 -7.64 -19.98 13.11
N SER A 126 -7.35 -18.78 12.61
CA SER A 126 -8.24 -17.62 12.56
C SER A 126 -7.72 -16.60 11.55
N MET A 127 -8.61 -15.68 11.13
CA MET A 127 -8.29 -14.49 10.32
C MET A 127 -8.42 -13.18 11.14
N GLU A 128 -8.39 -13.26 12.48
CA GLU A 128 -8.66 -12.11 13.37
C GLU A 128 -7.69 -10.95 13.12
N ASP A 129 -6.48 -11.24 12.66
CA ASP A 129 -5.48 -10.22 12.32
C ASP A 129 -5.93 -9.32 11.17
N LEU A 130 -6.92 -9.72 10.35
CA LEU A 130 -7.48 -8.90 9.27
C LEU A 130 -8.51 -7.88 9.76
N LYS A 131 -9.26 -8.18 10.82
CA LYS A 131 -10.47 -7.45 11.23
C LYS A 131 -10.23 -5.99 11.62
N ASP A 132 -9.12 -5.73 12.30
CA ASP A 132 -8.76 -4.39 12.80
C ASP A 132 -7.83 -3.63 11.84
N ARG A 133 -7.61 -4.15 10.62
CA ARG A 133 -6.76 -3.49 9.63
C ARG A 133 -7.46 -2.29 9.00
N ASN A 134 -6.65 -1.42 8.39
CA ASN A 134 -7.17 -0.33 7.59
C ASN A 134 -8.07 -0.86 6.46
N ARG A 135 -9.30 -0.33 6.35
CA ARG A 135 -10.29 -0.76 5.35
C ARG A 135 -9.80 -0.64 3.91
N GLY A 136 -8.99 0.37 3.60
CA GLY A 136 -8.41 0.52 2.27
C GLY A 136 -7.46 -0.61 1.91
N VAL A 137 -6.69 -1.11 2.89
CA VAL A 137 -5.83 -2.30 2.70
C VAL A 137 -6.67 -3.55 2.51
N MET A 138 -7.71 -3.76 3.34
CA MET A 138 -8.59 -4.93 3.24
C MET A 138 -9.33 -5.01 1.89
N PHE A 139 -9.87 -3.89 1.41
CA PHE A 139 -10.60 -3.86 0.14
C PHE A 139 -9.66 -3.96 -1.06
N LEU A 140 -8.49 -3.34 -1.00
CA LEU A 140 -7.47 -3.54 -2.04
C LEU A 140 -6.98 -5.00 -2.06
N PHE A 141 -6.82 -5.62 -0.89
CA PHE A 141 -6.50 -7.04 -0.79
C PHE A 141 -7.57 -7.92 -1.46
N LEU A 142 -8.85 -7.67 -1.17
CA LEU A 142 -9.96 -8.34 -1.87
C LEU A 142 -9.95 -8.12 -3.38
N TYR A 143 -9.64 -6.89 -3.82
CA TYR A 143 -9.50 -6.59 -5.25
C TYR A 143 -8.38 -7.40 -5.88
N LYS A 144 -7.20 -7.47 -5.25
CA LYS A 144 -6.07 -8.25 -5.76
C LYS A 144 -6.39 -9.75 -5.83
N ILE A 145 -7.07 -10.30 -4.82
CA ILE A 145 -7.56 -11.69 -4.85
C ILE A 145 -8.54 -11.89 -6.00
N LEU A 146 -9.49 -10.96 -6.17
CA LEU A 146 -10.44 -11.02 -7.28
C LEU A 146 -9.71 -11.00 -8.63
N CYS A 147 -8.73 -10.12 -8.85
CA CYS A 147 -7.96 -10.06 -10.09
C CYS A 147 -7.26 -11.38 -10.47
N THR A 148 -6.96 -12.25 -9.50
CA THR A 148 -6.38 -13.57 -9.80
C THR A 148 -7.34 -14.51 -10.52
N GLY A 149 -8.65 -14.35 -10.30
CA GLY A 149 -9.67 -15.30 -10.77
C GLY A 149 -9.56 -16.70 -10.16
N ASP A 150 -8.71 -16.90 -9.15
CA ASP A 150 -8.36 -18.23 -8.65
C ASP A 150 -9.26 -18.66 -7.48
N LYS A 151 -9.94 -19.79 -7.65
CA LYS A 151 -10.85 -20.37 -6.65
C LYS A 151 -10.10 -20.90 -5.41
N LYS A 152 -8.78 -21.08 -5.45
CA LYS A 152 -7.99 -21.58 -4.31
C LYS A 152 -8.12 -20.74 -3.04
N TYR A 153 -8.44 -19.45 -3.17
CA TYR A 153 -8.57 -18.53 -2.04
C TYR A 153 -9.93 -18.64 -1.31
N ILE A 154 -10.94 -19.29 -1.92
CA ILE A 154 -12.31 -19.35 -1.36
C ILE A 154 -12.36 -19.90 0.07
N PRO A 155 -11.63 -20.96 0.47
CA PRO A 155 -11.65 -21.44 1.85
C PRO A 155 -11.22 -20.37 2.87
N PHE A 156 -10.17 -19.60 2.56
CA PHE A 156 -9.68 -18.52 3.41
C PHE A 156 -10.63 -17.32 3.44
N LEU A 157 -11.21 -16.98 2.28
CA LEU A 157 -12.26 -15.96 2.21
C LEU A 157 -13.46 -16.32 3.10
N LYS A 158 -13.94 -17.56 3.08
CA LYS A 158 -15.05 -18.01 3.95
C LYS A 158 -14.70 -17.92 5.43
N MET A 159 -13.47 -18.26 5.80
CA MET A 159 -13.02 -18.13 7.18
C MET A 159 -13.01 -16.66 7.62
N TRP A 160 -12.45 -15.76 6.80
CA TRP A 160 -12.46 -14.33 7.06
C TRP A 160 -13.88 -13.74 7.12
N GLU A 161 -14.75 -14.16 6.19
CA GLU A 161 -16.16 -13.74 6.14
C GLU A 161 -16.92 -14.07 7.42
N SER A 162 -16.52 -15.08 8.20
CA SER A 162 -17.27 -15.44 9.41
C SER A 162 -17.09 -14.42 10.55
N ILE A 163 -15.96 -13.72 10.61
CA ILE A 163 -15.55 -12.90 11.76
C ILE A 163 -15.61 -11.39 11.55
N ASP A 164 -15.64 -10.91 10.30
CA ASP A 164 -15.53 -9.47 10.02
C ASP A 164 -16.86 -8.70 10.19
N TYR A 165 -16.82 -7.38 10.01
CA TYR A 165 -17.96 -6.49 10.00
C TYR A 165 -18.83 -6.68 8.75
N ILE A 166 -20.13 -6.39 8.90
CA ILE A 166 -21.17 -6.65 7.89
C ILE A 166 -20.79 -6.19 6.48
N LYS A 167 -20.20 -4.98 6.34
CA LYS A 167 -19.81 -4.44 5.02
C LYS A 167 -18.69 -5.26 4.37
N VAL A 168 -17.68 -5.66 5.15
CA VAL A 168 -16.57 -6.48 4.64
C VAL A 168 -17.07 -7.87 4.28
N LYS A 169 -17.94 -8.47 5.11
CA LYS A 169 -18.61 -9.75 4.82
C LYS A 169 -19.35 -9.73 3.48
N GLN A 170 -20.09 -8.65 3.18
CA GLN A 170 -20.79 -8.50 1.91
C GLN A 170 -19.83 -8.46 0.72
N GLU A 171 -18.73 -7.71 0.81
CA GLU A 171 -17.73 -7.66 -0.26
C GLU A 171 -17.02 -9.01 -0.45
N ILE A 172 -16.70 -9.72 0.63
CA ILE A 172 -16.12 -11.07 0.57
C ILE A 172 -17.07 -12.02 -0.18
N ARG A 173 -18.37 -12.03 0.13
CA ARG A 173 -19.36 -12.88 -0.55
C ARG A 173 -19.42 -12.60 -2.05
N ARG A 174 -19.40 -11.32 -2.45
CA ARG A 174 -19.38 -10.92 -3.86
C ARG A 174 -18.12 -11.39 -4.57
N VAL A 175 -16.96 -11.31 -3.91
CA VAL A 175 -15.70 -11.84 -4.46
C VAL A 175 -15.79 -13.37 -4.61
N ILE A 176 -16.26 -14.09 -3.59
CA ILE A 176 -16.46 -15.55 -3.66
C ILE A 176 -17.40 -15.92 -4.82
N GLN A 177 -18.51 -15.20 -4.99
CA GLN A 177 -19.44 -15.43 -6.09
C GLN A 177 -18.76 -15.25 -7.45
N ALA A 178 -18.08 -14.11 -7.66
CA ALA A 178 -17.36 -13.84 -8.90
C ALA A 178 -16.29 -14.91 -9.20
N LEU A 179 -15.52 -15.33 -8.18
CA LEU A 179 -14.54 -16.40 -8.35
C LEU A 179 -15.18 -17.73 -8.75
N ASN A 180 -16.35 -18.08 -8.19
CA ASN A 180 -17.07 -19.30 -8.59
C ASN A 180 -17.54 -19.26 -10.05
N GLU A 181 -18.01 -18.08 -10.50
CA GLU A 181 -18.55 -17.86 -11.85
C GLU A 181 -17.45 -17.64 -12.91
N LYS A 182 -16.18 -17.44 -12.51
CA LYS A 182 -15.06 -17.11 -13.41
C LYS A 182 -14.94 -18.02 -14.64
N ASP A 183 -15.10 -19.33 -14.46
CA ASP A 183 -14.93 -20.33 -15.54
C ASP A 183 -16.06 -20.28 -16.57
N THR A 184 -17.19 -19.67 -16.22
CA THR A 184 -18.37 -19.52 -17.09
C THR A 184 -18.40 -18.18 -17.82
N MET A 185 -17.50 -17.25 -17.46
CA MET A 185 -17.43 -15.92 -18.03
C MET A 185 -16.41 -15.84 -19.17
N THR A 186 -16.72 -15.04 -20.19
CA THR A 186 -15.72 -14.63 -21.18
C THR A 186 -14.67 -13.71 -20.55
N ASP A 187 -13.50 -13.60 -21.17
CA ASP A 187 -12.45 -12.68 -20.70
C ASP A 187 -12.90 -11.22 -20.70
N SER A 188 -13.73 -10.83 -21.68
CA SER A 188 -14.36 -9.50 -21.73
C SER A 188 -15.33 -9.28 -20.57
N GLY A 189 -16.17 -10.29 -20.27
CA GLY A 189 -17.09 -10.23 -19.13
C GLY A 189 -16.35 -10.16 -17.80
N TRP A 190 -15.25 -10.89 -17.66
CA TRP A 190 -14.38 -10.81 -16.49
C TRP A 190 -13.74 -9.43 -16.34
N THR A 191 -13.20 -8.87 -17.41
CA THR A 191 -12.60 -7.52 -17.42
C THR A 191 -13.62 -6.45 -17.03
N GLN A 192 -14.86 -6.56 -17.54
CA GLN A 192 -15.95 -5.67 -17.15
C GLN A 192 -16.28 -5.80 -15.65
N LEU A 193 -16.41 -7.02 -15.15
CA LEU A 193 -16.64 -7.28 -13.72
C LEU A 193 -15.52 -6.66 -12.87
N LEU A 194 -14.25 -6.86 -13.22
CA LEU A 194 -13.13 -6.25 -12.48
C LEU A 194 -13.24 -4.72 -12.45
N THR A 195 -13.63 -4.11 -13.56
CA THR A 195 -13.83 -2.66 -13.67
C THR A 195 -14.97 -2.17 -12.76
N GLU A 196 -16.10 -2.87 -12.76
CA GLU A 196 -17.24 -2.55 -11.89
C GLU A 196 -16.89 -2.72 -10.41
N ARG A 197 -16.19 -3.81 -10.08
CA ARG A 197 -15.81 -4.14 -8.69
C ARG A 197 -14.74 -3.20 -8.16
N ALA A 198 -13.84 -2.70 -9.01
CA ALA A 198 -12.85 -1.68 -8.65
C ALA A 198 -13.50 -0.43 -8.03
N GLN A 199 -14.67 0.00 -8.51
CA GLN A 199 -15.39 1.16 -7.96
C GLN A 199 -15.75 1.01 -6.47
N SER A 200 -15.96 -0.24 -6.02
CA SER A 200 -16.29 -0.56 -4.61
C SER A 200 -15.07 -0.96 -3.78
N LEU A 201 -14.05 -1.54 -4.40
CA LEU A 201 -12.90 -2.13 -3.70
C LEU A 201 -11.66 -1.21 -3.69
N LEU A 202 -11.54 -0.29 -4.64
CA LEU A 202 -10.50 0.74 -4.64
C LEU A 202 -11.00 1.97 -3.88
N VAL A 203 -10.64 2.03 -2.60
CA VAL A 203 -11.04 3.13 -1.73
C VAL A 203 -10.24 4.39 -2.08
N LYS A 204 -10.95 5.40 -2.58
CA LYS A 204 -10.43 6.73 -2.86
C LYS A 204 -9.78 7.35 -1.63
N SER A 205 -8.60 7.94 -1.82
CA SER A 205 -7.91 8.71 -0.79
C SER A 205 -8.72 9.92 -0.37
N ARG A 206 -8.70 10.23 0.94
CA ARG A 206 -9.43 11.39 1.49
C ARG A 206 -8.88 12.70 0.95
N GLU A 207 -7.57 12.76 0.81
CA GLU A 207 -6.86 13.88 0.22
C GLU A 207 -6.39 13.53 -1.19
N PRO A 208 -6.39 14.50 -2.11
CA PRO A 208 -5.95 14.28 -3.47
C PRO A 208 -4.47 13.92 -3.52
N ILE A 209 -4.14 12.89 -4.30
CA ILE A 209 -2.76 12.54 -4.61
C ILE A 209 -2.37 13.33 -5.85
N LEU A 210 -1.37 14.20 -5.72
CA LEU A 210 -0.88 15.04 -6.81
C LEU A 210 0.47 14.54 -7.29
N LEU A 211 0.62 14.42 -8.61
CA LEU A 211 1.84 13.99 -9.27
C LEU A 211 2.37 15.10 -10.19
N LEU A 212 3.67 15.06 -10.47
CA LEU A 212 4.32 15.93 -11.45
C LEU A 212 4.47 15.18 -12.77
N CYS A 213 3.96 15.75 -13.86
CA CYS A 213 4.18 15.21 -15.20
C CYS A 213 5.66 15.35 -15.58
N GLN A 214 6.30 14.25 -16.00
CA GLN A 214 7.70 14.24 -16.41
C GLN A 214 7.96 14.93 -17.76
N SER A 215 6.92 15.16 -18.55
CA SER A 215 7.02 15.70 -19.92
C SER A 215 6.75 17.20 -20.00
N CYS A 216 5.85 17.73 -19.16
CA CYS A 216 5.48 19.16 -19.18
C CYS A 216 5.59 19.88 -17.83
N ASP A 217 6.09 19.20 -16.79
CA ASP A 217 6.22 19.73 -15.42
C ASP A 217 4.91 20.23 -14.78
N ARG A 218 3.74 19.95 -15.39
CA ARG A 218 2.44 20.30 -14.81
C ARG A 218 2.06 19.30 -13.73
N ILE A 219 1.41 19.81 -12.69
CA ILE A 219 0.82 19.00 -11.63
C ILE A 219 -0.50 18.42 -12.15
N PHE A 220 -0.75 17.14 -11.89
CA PHE A 220 -2.02 16.50 -12.21
C PHE A 220 -2.50 15.61 -11.07
N LEU A 221 -3.80 15.33 -11.06
CA LEU A 221 -4.45 14.48 -10.07
C LEU A 221 -4.23 13.01 -10.44
N PHE A 222 -3.71 12.23 -9.50
CA PHE A 222 -3.70 10.78 -9.59
C PHE A 222 -5.08 10.23 -9.21
N ASP A 223 -5.68 9.48 -10.13
CA ASP A 223 -6.90 8.74 -9.87
C ASP A 223 -6.56 7.40 -9.22
N ASP A 224 -6.54 7.39 -7.88
CA ASP A 224 -6.24 6.20 -7.09
C ASP A 224 -7.38 5.17 -7.05
N THR A 225 -8.44 5.40 -7.82
CA THR A 225 -9.54 4.47 -8.04
C THR A 225 -9.54 3.84 -9.43
N ASN A 226 -8.59 4.22 -10.30
CA ASN A 226 -8.46 3.62 -11.61
C ASN A 226 -7.76 2.25 -11.52
N PRO A 227 -8.43 1.15 -11.90
CA PRO A 227 -7.86 -0.20 -11.82
C PRO A 227 -6.62 -0.40 -12.69
N ALA A 228 -6.42 0.39 -13.76
CA ALA A 228 -5.26 0.27 -14.64
C ALA A 228 -3.92 0.50 -13.93
N TYR A 229 -3.92 1.21 -12.79
CA TYR A 229 -2.72 1.45 -12.00
C TYR A 229 -2.37 0.32 -11.02
N TYR A 230 -3.24 -0.66 -10.84
CA TYR A 230 -3.04 -1.76 -9.89
C TYR A 230 -2.74 -3.06 -10.64
N MET A 231 -1.47 -3.26 -11.00
CA MET A 231 -1.04 -4.44 -11.76
C MET A 231 -0.54 -5.55 -10.83
N SER A 232 -0.23 -6.72 -11.41
CA SER A 232 0.37 -7.84 -10.68
C SER A 232 1.73 -7.49 -10.07
N SER A 233 2.47 -6.55 -10.68
CA SER A 233 3.76 -6.03 -10.20
C SER A 233 3.65 -4.91 -9.15
N GLY A 234 2.43 -4.52 -8.77
CA GLY A 234 2.18 -3.49 -7.77
C GLY A 234 1.50 -2.23 -8.32
N LEU A 235 1.57 -1.14 -7.55
CA LEU A 235 1.06 0.17 -7.94
C LEU A 235 1.96 0.82 -9.00
N ASN A 236 1.40 1.06 -10.18
CA ASN A 236 2.05 1.78 -11.28
C ASN A 236 1.55 3.23 -11.32
N LEU A 237 2.37 4.15 -10.86
CA LEU A 237 2.06 5.57 -10.91
C LEU A 237 2.26 6.10 -12.34
N PRO A 238 1.31 6.86 -12.89
CA PRO A 238 1.49 7.52 -14.18
C PRO A 238 2.63 8.54 -14.10
N THR A 239 3.51 8.53 -15.10
CA THR A 239 4.63 9.47 -15.22
C THR A 239 4.26 10.74 -15.98
N GLU A 240 3.16 10.70 -16.72
CA GLU A 240 2.68 11.79 -17.56
C GLU A 240 1.23 12.14 -17.21
N CYS A 241 0.86 13.41 -17.42
CA CYS A 241 -0.54 13.80 -17.36
C CYS A 241 -1.29 13.35 -18.63
N MET A 242 -2.63 13.38 -18.57
CA MET A 242 -3.48 12.91 -19.67
C MET A 242 -3.14 13.57 -21.02
N ASN A 243 -2.94 14.89 -21.05
CA ASN A 243 -2.64 15.63 -22.29
C ASN A 243 -1.32 15.17 -22.93
N CYS A 244 -0.27 14.98 -22.12
CA CYS A 244 1.01 14.49 -22.62
C CYS A 244 0.92 13.04 -23.09
N TYR A 245 0.16 12.21 -22.37
CA TYR A 245 -0.03 10.80 -22.73
C TYR A 245 -0.85 10.63 -24.02
N SER A 246 -1.87 11.47 -24.25
CA SER A 246 -2.69 11.44 -25.48
C SER A 246 -2.01 12.06 -26.70
N GLY A 247 -0.89 12.76 -26.51
CA GLY A 247 -0.21 13.49 -27.58
C GLY A 247 -0.90 14.82 -27.94
N ASP A 248 -1.84 15.28 -27.12
CA ASP A 248 -2.47 16.59 -27.25
C ASP A 248 -1.51 17.64 -26.68
N ASN A 249 -0.57 18.08 -27.51
CA ASN A 249 0.12 19.33 -27.28
C ASN A 249 -0.91 20.45 -27.51
N ASP A 250 -1.41 21.05 -26.42
CA ASP A 250 -2.07 22.35 -26.50
C ASP A 250 -1.04 23.34 -27.09
N ASP A 251 -1.20 23.67 -28.39
CA ASP A 251 -0.56 24.82 -29.06
C ASP A 251 -1.01 26.15 -28.42
#